data_AF-A0A4R6K1C7-F1
#
_entry.id   AF-A0A4R6K1C7-F1
#
_cell.length_a   1.000
_cell.length_b   1.000
_cell.length_c   1.000
_cell.angle_alpha   90.00
_cell.angle_beta   90.00
_cell.angle_gamma   90.00
#
_symmetry.space_group_name_H-M   'P 1'
#
loop_
_entity.id
_entity.type
_entity.pdbx_description
1 polymer ?
#
loop_
_entity_poly.entity_id
_entity_poly.type
_entity_poly.pdbx_seq_one_letter_code
_entity_poly.pdbx_strand_id
1 'polypeptide(L)'
;MERQLELVLAVVLMDVDGLGGIRLRAEDDDWLGMEGVATAMLRWPDGSGRGVQVALDQEFGTQVAMLADQVQEEVVEALWHAGRPTNWPRCPRHPHTHPLAAAEHGGRAYWKCPAGGELISEIGRLGATPRG
;
A
#
# COMPACT_ATOMS: atom_id res chain seq x y z
N MET A 1 -2.21 17.26 6.81
CA MET A 1 -1.39 16.07 6.53
C MET A 1 -0.09 16.56 5.96
N GLU A 2 1.02 16.01 6.41
CA GLU A 2 2.34 16.29 5.84
C GLU A 2 2.31 16.01 4.32
N ARG A 3 2.82 16.95 3.52
CA ARG A 3 2.71 16.88 2.06
C ARG A 3 3.39 15.65 1.50
N GLN A 4 4.49 15.25 2.11
CA GLN A 4 5.22 14.05 1.71
C GLN A 4 4.38 12.79 1.93
N LEU A 5 3.73 12.67 3.09
CA LEU A 5 2.83 11.56 3.37
C LEU A 5 1.63 11.53 2.41
N GLU A 6 1.05 12.69 2.09
CA GLU A 6 -0.02 12.80 1.10
C GLU A 6 0.39 12.23 -0.28
N LEU A 7 1.59 12.60 -0.75
CA LEU A 7 2.11 12.12 -2.03
C LEU A 7 2.37 10.61 -2.03
N VAL A 8 2.93 10.08 -0.95
CA VAL A 8 3.21 8.65 -0.79
C VAL A 8 1.89 7.86 -0.73
N LEU A 9 0.92 8.31 0.07
CA LEU A 9 -0.42 7.71 0.15
C LEU A 9 -1.12 7.71 -1.20
N ALA A 10 -1.08 8.83 -1.93
CA ALA A 10 -1.72 8.93 -3.23
C ALA A 10 -1.20 7.86 -4.21
N VAL A 11 0.10 7.58 -4.20
CA VAL A 11 0.69 6.51 -5.05
C VAL A 11 0.15 5.14 -4.65
N VAL A 12 0.14 4.80 -3.35
CA VAL A 12 -0.31 3.49 -2.89
C VAL A 12 -1.81 3.28 -3.13
N LEU A 13 -2.63 4.31 -2.87
CA LEU A 13 -4.08 4.23 -2.98
C LEU A 13 -4.55 4.05 -4.44
N MET A 14 -3.75 4.41 -5.45
CA MET A 14 -4.05 4.10 -6.86
C MET A 14 -4.23 2.59 -7.09
N ASP A 15 -3.46 1.74 -6.40
CA ASP A 15 -3.56 0.29 -6.54
C ASP A 15 -4.78 -0.28 -5.80
N VAL A 16 -5.24 0.40 -4.76
CA VAL A 16 -6.42 0.01 -3.96
C VAL A 16 -7.71 0.33 -4.71
N ASP A 17 -7.78 1.48 -5.39
CA ASP A 17 -8.97 1.89 -6.14
C ASP A 17 -9.40 0.87 -7.21
N GLY A 18 -8.46 0.04 -7.71
CA GLY A 18 -8.73 -1.06 -8.64
C GLY A 18 -9.45 -2.28 -8.06
N LEU A 19 -9.61 -2.38 -6.73
CA LEU A 19 -10.15 -3.57 -6.06
C LEU A 19 -11.66 -3.74 -6.13
N GLY A 20 -12.39 -2.71 -6.56
CA GLY A 20 -13.85 -2.71 -6.66
C GLY A 20 -14.52 -2.81 -5.28
N GLY A 21 -15.13 -1.72 -4.82
CA GLY A 21 -15.95 -1.70 -3.60
C GLY A 21 -15.18 -1.59 -2.27
N ILE A 22 -13.85 -1.70 -2.27
CA ILE A 22 -13.01 -1.31 -1.12
C ILE A 22 -12.51 0.11 -1.39
N ARG A 23 -12.83 1.04 -0.50
CA ARG A 23 -12.33 2.42 -0.57
C ARG A 23 -11.80 2.82 0.80
N LEU A 24 -10.48 2.88 0.90
CA LEU A 24 -9.80 3.45 2.05
C LEU A 24 -9.69 4.96 1.87
N ARG A 25 -9.94 5.72 2.93
CA ARG A 25 -9.70 7.17 2.94
C ARG A 25 -8.59 7.45 3.94
N ALA A 26 -7.63 8.26 3.53
CA ALA A 26 -6.66 8.80 4.46
C ALA A 26 -7.19 10.10 5.09
N GLU A 27 -7.13 10.16 6.41
CA GLU A 27 -7.43 11.34 7.20
C GLU A 27 -6.16 11.80 7.90
N ASP A 28 -5.99 13.12 7.98
CA ASP A 28 -4.89 13.74 8.69
C ASP A 28 -5.03 13.50 10.19
N ASP A 29 -4.03 12.83 10.78
CA ASP A 29 -3.99 12.53 12.21
C ASP A 29 -2.53 12.35 12.64
N ASP A 30 -1.99 13.30 13.42
CA ASP A 30 -0.64 13.27 13.98
C ASP A 30 -0.67 12.74 15.43
N TRP A 31 -1.07 11.47 15.60
CA TRP A 31 -1.18 10.89 16.94
C TRP A 31 0.17 10.53 17.57
N LEU A 32 1.25 10.45 16.77
CA LEU A 32 2.59 10.16 17.30
C LEU A 32 3.29 11.43 17.78
N GLY A 33 3.09 12.57 17.11
CA GLY A 33 3.75 13.84 17.47
C GLY A 33 5.28 13.75 17.47
N MET A 34 5.85 12.83 16.70
CA MET A 34 7.29 12.57 16.66
C MET A 34 7.93 13.29 15.48
N GLU A 35 8.97 14.06 15.75
CA GLU A 35 9.76 14.71 14.71
C GLU A 35 10.36 13.67 13.74
N GLY A 36 10.26 13.95 12.44
CA GLY A 36 10.76 13.06 11.40
C GLY A 36 9.83 11.89 11.05
N VAL A 37 8.65 11.79 11.67
CA VAL A 37 7.63 10.80 11.32
C VAL A 37 6.33 11.52 10.97
N ALA A 38 5.75 11.18 9.83
CA ALA A 38 4.40 11.63 9.49
C ALA A 38 3.42 10.47 9.63
N THR A 39 2.22 10.77 10.11
CA THR A 39 1.16 9.77 10.33
C THR A 39 -0.17 10.19 9.72
N ALA A 40 -0.99 9.20 9.38
CA ALA A 40 -2.35 9.40 8.87
C ALA A 40 -3.24 8.21 9.28
N MET A 41 -4.53 8.47 9.42
CA MET A 41 -5.50 7.43 9.75
C MET A 41 -6.18 6.93 8.48
N LEU A 42 -6.07 5.63 8.20
CA LEU A 42 -6.85 4.99 7.14
C LEU A 42 -8.23 4.63 7.70
N ARG A 43 -9.28 5.13 7.08
CA ARG A 43 -10.67 4.85 7.47
C ARG A 43 -11.36 3.90 6.50
N TRP A 44 -12.08 2.95 7.07
CA TRP A 44 -13.07 2.13 6.36
C TRP A 44 -14.44 2.84 6.32
N PRO A 45 -15.34 2.43 5.40
CA PRO A 45 -16.68 3.02 5.30
C PRO A 45 -17.55 2.89 6.55
N ASP A 46 -17.28 1.93 7.43
CA ASP A 46 -18.00 1.73 8.69
C ASP A 46 -17.48 2.62 9.84
N GLY A 47 -16.48 3.46 9.57
CA GLY A 47 -15.89 4.40 10.53
C GLY A 47 -14.75 3.84 11.38
N SER A 48 -14.48 2.53 11.29
CA SER A 48 -13.25 1.98 11.87
C SER A 48 -12.02 2.53 11.13
N GLY A 49 -10.84 2.43 11.73
CA GLY A 49 -9.60 2.78 11.04
C GLY A 49 -8.32 2.33 11.72
N ARG A 50 -7.23 2.41 10.97
CA ARG A 50 -5.88 2.06 11.40
C ARG A 50 -4.91 3.18 11.06
N GLY A 51 -4.02 3.48 12.00
CA GLY A 51 -2.95 4.42 11.78
C GLY A 51 -1.87 3.84 10.86
N VAL A 52 -1.42 4.64 9.90
CA VAL A 52 -0.22 4.40 9.10
C VAL A 52 0.81 5.50 9.31
N GLN A 53 2.08 5.14 9.15
CA GLN A 53 3.20 6.04 9.40
C GLN A 53 4.30 5.91 8.35
N VAL A 54 5.06 6.98 8.18
CA VAL A 54 6.24 7.01 7.32
C VAL A 54 7.37 7.81 7.97
N ALA A 55 8.59 7.29 7.88
CA ALA A 55 9.79 8.02 8.28
C ALA A 55 10.18 9.00 7.15
N LEU A 56 10.22 10.29 7.46
CA LEU A 56 10.41 11.37 6.50
C LEU A 56 11.85 11.50 6.00
N ASP A 57 12.80 10.93 6.73
CA ASP A 57 14.23 10.91 6.40
C ASP A 57 14.63 9.82 5.38
N GLN A 58 13.70 8.93 5.04
CA GLN A 58 13.93 7.87 4.06
C GLN A 58 13.80 8.37 2.62
N GLU A 59 14.38 7.65 1.67
CA GLU A 59 14.16 7.92 0.25
C GLU A 59 12.70 7.64 -0.15
N PHE A 60 12.19 8.38 -1.14
CA PHE A 60 10.79 8.30 -1.55
C PHE A 60 10.34 6.88 -1.91
N GLY A 61 11.17 6.10 -2.61
CA GLY A 61 10.88 4.69 -2.93
C GLY A 61 10.72 3.82 -1.68
N THR A 62 11.57 4.02 -0.67
CA THR A 62 11.47 3.33 0.62
C THR A 62 10.18 3.71 1.34
N GLN A 63 9.83 4.99 1.34
CA GLN A 63 8.60 5.48 1.94
C GLN A 63 7.35 4.85 1.31
N VAL A 64 7.30 4.78 -0.03
CA VAL A 64 6.20 4.13 -0.74
C VAL A 64 6.14 2.64 -0.42
N ALA A 65 7.27 1.93 -0.37
CA ALA A 65 7.28 0.51 -0.03
C ALA A 65 6.79 0.26 1.42
N MET A 66 7.28 1.03 2.39
CA MET A 66 6.86 0.94 3.79
C MET A 66 5.36 1.21 3.98
N LEU A 67 4.84 2.19 3.25
CA LEU A 67 3.43 2.54 3.36
C LEU A 67 2.54 1.54 2.62
N ALA A 68 3.00 1.00 1.50
CA ALA A 68 2.30 -0.04 0.77
C ALA A 68 2.14 -1.33 1.59
N ASP A 69 3.16 -1.70 2.36
CA ASP A 69 3.10 -2.82 3.30
C ASP A 69 2.01 -2.61 4.37
N GLN A 70 1.97 -1.43 5.00
CA GLN A 70 0.93 -1.08 5.97
C GLN A 70 -0.48 -1.04 5.35
N VAL A 71 -0.65 -0.40 4.19
CA VAL A 71 -1.94 -0.36 3.48
C VAL A 71 -2.37 -1.76 3.04
N GLN A 72 -1.44 -2.62 2.68
CA GLN A 72 -1.73 -4.00 2.29
C GLN A 72 -2.38 -4.77 3.43
N GLU A 73 -1.90 -4.63 4.67
CA GLU A 73 -2.55 -5.26 5.83
C GLU A 73 -4.02 -4.82 5.96
N GLU A 74 -4.30 -3.52 5.83
CA GLU A 74 -5.65 -2.95 5.90
C GLU A 74 -6.57 -3.46 4.79
N VAL A 75 -6.03 -3.59 3.59
CA VAL A 75 -6.77 -4.14 2.45
C VAL A 75 -7.06 -5.62 2.65
N VAL A 76 -6.11 -6.39 3.19
CA VAL A 76 -6.28 -7.80 3.51
C VAL A 76 -7.37 -8.00 4.55
N GLU A 77 -7.39 -7.19 5.61
CA GLU A 77 -8.44 -7.20 6.62
C GLU A 77 -9.81 -6.83 6.02
N ALA A 78 -9.87 -5.80 5.18
CA ALA A 78 -11.11 -5.42 4.50
C ALA A 78 -11.65 -6.55 3.59
N LEU A 79 -10.77 -7.21 2.85
CA LEU A 79 -11.13 -8.35 2.00
C LEU A 79 -11.65 -9.53 2.82
N TRP A 80 -11.03 -9.81 3.97
CA TRP A 80 -11.47 -10.84 4.89
C TRP A 80 -12.89 -10.58 5.40
N HIS A 81 -13.16 -9.37 5.90
CA HIS A 81 -14.49 -8.97 6.36
C HIS A 81 -15.55 -9.01 5.24
N ALA A 82 -15.16 -8.73 4.01
CA ALA A 82 -16.03 -8.84 2.84
C ALA A 82 -16.22 -10.28 2.32
N GLY A 83 -15.58 -11.29 2.92
CA GLY A 83 -15.62 -12.68 2.46
C GLY A 83 -14.94 -12.89 1.09
N ARG A 84 -13.99 -12.04 0.73
CA ARG A 84 -13.26 -12.06 -0.56
C ARG A 84 -11.87 -12.68 -0.39
N PRO A 85 -11.22 -13.12 -1.49
CA PRO A 85 -9.83 -13.61 -1.42
C PRO A 85 -8.89 -12.56 -0.83
N THR A 86 -8.13 -12.95 0.19
CA THR A 86 -7.25 -12.07 0.98
C THR A 86 -5.82 -11.98 0.43
N ASN A 87 -5.54 -12.52 -0.75
CA ASN A 87 -4.18 -12.57 -1.29
C ASN A 87 -3.88 -11.38 -2.21
N TRP A 88 -4.15 -10.17 -1.75
CA TRP A 88 -3.92 -8.93 -2.49
C TRP A 88 -2.56 -8.28 -2.15
N PRO A 89 -1.85 -7.68 -3.14
CA PRO A 89 -2.07 -7.84 -4.56
C PRO A 89 -1.80 -9.28 -5.01
N ARG A 90 -2.62 -9.80 -5.92
CA ARG A 90 -2.49 -11.19 -6.36
C ARG A 90 -1.19 -11.39 -7.15
N CYS A 91 -0.38 -12.37 -6.77
CA CYS A 91 0.79 -12.71 -7.56
C CYS A 91 0.38 -13.37 -8.89
N PRO A 92 0.80 -12.88 -10.06
CA PRO A 92 0.42 -13.49 -11.34
C PRO A 92 1.06 -14.87 -11.55
N ARG A 93 2.21 -15.13 -10.92
CA ARG A 93 2.90 -16.44 -10.99
C ARG A 93 2.28 -17.47 -10.03
N HIS A 94 1.84 -17.04 -8.85
CA HIS A 94 1.27 -17.91 -7.82
C HIS A 94 -0.06 -17.36 -7.29
N PRO A 95 -1.08 -17.27 -8.16
CA PRO A 95 -2.27 -16.48 -7.87
C PRO A 95 -3.14 -17.07 -6.76
N HIS A 96 -2.90 -18.29 -6.29
CA HIS A 96 -3.66 -18.92 -5.22
C HIS A 96 -2.83 -19.19 -3.96
N THR A 97 -1.59 -18.68 -3.89
CA THR A 97 -0.64 -19.07 -2.85
C THR A 97 -0.26 -17.92 -1.95
N HIS A 98 0.13 -16.77 -2.53
CA HIS A 98 0.62 -15.65 -1.75
C HIS A 98 0.28 -14.31 -2.43
N PRO A 99 0.16 -13.22 -1.65
CA PRO A 99 0.16 -11.88 -2.21
C PRO A 99 1.57 -11.52 -2.73
N LEU A 100 1.65 -10.44 -3.50
CA LEU A 100 2.91 -9.75 -3.75
C LEU A 100 3.35 -9.02 -2.47
N ALA A 101 4.65 -8.89 -2.27
CA ALA A 101 5.23 -8.12 -1.17
C ALA A 101 5.67 -6.75 -1.67
N ALA A 102 5.48 -5.70 -0.87
CA ALA A 102 6.06 -4.39 -1.16
C ALA A 102 7.58 -4.46 -0.98
N ALA A 103 8.33 -3.87 -1.92
CA ALA A 103 9.78 -3.84 -1.85
C ALA A 103 10.33 -2.58 -2.54
N GLU A 104 11.39 -2.03 -1.98
CA GLU A 104 12.20 -1.01 -2.66
C GLU A 104 13.23 -1.68 -3.58
N HIS A 105 13.44 -1.10 -4.76
CA HIS A 105 14.51 -1.46 -5.67
C HIS A 105 14.96 -0.26 -6.53
N GLY A 106 16.19 0.21 -6.33
CA GLY A 106 16.80 1.26 -7.14
C GLY A 106 16.14 2.63 -6.99
N GLY A 107 15.75 2.99 -5.77
CA GLY A 107 15.05 4.23 -5.42
C GLY A 107 13.55 4.23 -5.71
N ARG A 108 12.97 3.08 -6.10
CA ARG A 108 11.56 2.97 -6.51
C ARG A 108 10.88 1.80 -5.81
N ALA A 109 9.59 1.90 -5.56
CA ALA A 109 8.81 0.86 -4.90
C ALA A 109 8.12 -0.06 -5.92
N TYR A 110 8.15 -1.36 -5.64
CA TYR A 110 7.55 -2.41 -6.46
C TYR A 110 6.77 -3.40 -5.63
N TRP A 111 5.73 -3.95 -6.24
CA TRP A 111 5.17 -5.24 -5.87
C TRP A 111 6.06 -6.36 -6.41
N LYS A 112 6.60 -7.17 -5.50
CA LYS A 112 7.56 -8.24 -5.78
C LYS A 112 6.95 -9.59 -5.46
N CYS A 113 7.28 -10.62 -6.25
CA CYS A 113 6.98 -12.00 -5.92
C CYS A 113 7.87 -12.46 -4.74
N PRO A 114 7.34 -12.78 -3.56
CA PRO A 114 8.16 -13.24 -2.42
C PRO A 114 8.86 -14.58 -2.68
N ALA A 115 8.25 -15.48 -3.46
CA ALA A 115 8.83 -16.79 -3.75
C ALA A 115 9.92 -16.75 -4.84
N GLY A 116 9.70 -15.97 -5.90
CA GLY A 116 10.59 -15.93 -7.08
C GLY A 116 11.50 -14.71 -7.16
N GLY A 117 11.26 -13.68 -6.35
CA GLY A 117 12.04 -12.44 -6.35
C GLY A 117 11.76 -11.47 -7.49
N GLU A 118 10.98 -11.87 -8.50
CA GLU A 118 10.61 -11.06 -9.66
C GLU A 118 9.86 -9.77 -9.24
N LEU A 119 10.28 -8.62 -9.76
CA LEU A 119 9.56 -7.36 -9.64
C LEU A 119 8.40 -7.39 -10.64
N ILE A 120 7.16 -7.38 -10.16
CA ILE A 120 5.97 -7.59 -10.98
C ILE A 120 5.40 -6.28 -11.51
N SER A 121 5.27 -5.27 -10.64
CA SER A 121 4.75 -3.96 -11.00
C SER A 121 5.33 -2.92 -10.06
N GLU A 122 5.54 -1.71 -10.55
CA GLU A 122 5.73 -0.55 -9.67
C GLU A 122 4.46 -0.32 -8.85
N ILE A 123 4.61 0.15 -7.62
CA ILE A 123 3.49 0.53 -6.77
C ILE A 123 2.82 1.80 -7.31
N GLY A 124 1.49 1.82 -7.33
CA GLY A 124 0.65 2.83 -7.99
C GLY A 124 0.39 2.57 -9.47
N ARG A 125 0.80 1.40 -9.99
CA ARG A 125 0.60 0.99 -11.39
C ARG A 125 0.00 -0.41 -11.52
N LEU A 126 -0.53 -0.97 -10.44
CA LEU A 126 -1.16 -2.29 -10.46
C LEU A 126 -2.32 -2.32 -11.46
N GLY A 127 -2.25 -3.21 -12.45
CA GLY A 127 -3.26 -3.32 -13.51
C GLY A 127 -3.04 -2.39 -14.71
N ALA A 128 -2.04 -1.50 -14.67
CA ALA A 128 -1.58 -0.85 -15.90
C ALA A 128 -0.89 -1.90 -16.78
N THR A 129 -1.40 -2.11 -17.99
CA THR A 129 -0.72 -2.96 -18.98
C THR A 129 0.68 -2.38 -19.22
N PRO A 130 1.76 -3.19 -19.21
CA PRO A 130 3.07 -2.71 -19.62
C PRO A 130 2.94 -2.06 -21.00
N ARG A 131 3.31 -0.78 -21.12
CA ARG A 131 3.48 -0.18 -22.45
C ARG A 131 4.73 -0.83 -23.03
N GLY A 132 4.52 -1.85 -23.87
CA GLY A 132 5.57 -2.42 -24.73
C GLY A 132 6.04 -1.42 -25.78
#